data_AF-A0A847F3V8-F1
#
_entry.id   AF-A0A847F3V8-F1
#
_cell.length_a   1.000
_cell.length_b   1.000
_cell.length_c   1.000
_cell.angle_alpha   90.00
_cell.angle_beta   90.00
_cell.angle_gamma   90.00
#
_symmetry.space_group_name_H-M   'P 1'
#
loop_
_entity.id
_entity.type
_entity.pdbx_description
1 polymer ?
#
loop_
_entity_poly.entity_id
_entity_poly.type
_entity_poly.pdbx_seq_one_letter_code
_entity_poly.pdbx_strand_id
1 'polypeptide(L)' 'MNEQRINFRVGLFILIALFFGVTLVVVIGKESETFSAKTDYVSLHESADGLRPGNPVFVAGVRAGVVKSVALQD' A
#
# COMPACT_ATOMS: atom_id res chain seq x y z
N MET A 1 34.91 19.74 26.14
CA MET A 1 34.85 18.26 26.04
C MET A 1 33.42 17.66 26.08
N ASN A 2 32.36 18.42 25.74
CA ASN A 2 30.97 17.94 25.86
C ASN A 2 30.18 17.92 24.53
N GLU A 3 30.55 18.70 23.52
CA GLU A 3 29.83 18.74 22.23
C GLU A 3 29.84 17.41 21.49
N GLN A 4 30.93 16.65 21.55
CA GLN A 4 30.99 15.33 20.90
C GLN A 4 29.97 14.35 21.50
N ARG A 5 29.72 14.42 22.82
CA ARG A 5 28.73 13.55 23.48
C ARG A 5 27.30 13.96 23.13
N ILE A 6 27.06 15.26 22.96
CA ILE A 6 25.74 15.78 22.56
C ILE A 6 25.44 15.37 21.12
N ASN A 7 26.36 15.61 20.19
CA ASN A 7 26.19 15.27 18.78
C ASN A 7 25.95 13.76 18.59
N PHE A 8 26.67 12.91 19.32
CA PHE A 8 26.45 11.47 19.29
C PHE A 8 25.07 11.06 19.79
N ARG A 9 24.60 11.64 20.91
CA ARG A 9 23.26 11.34 21.45
C ARG A 9 22.14 11.81 20.53
N VAL A 10 22.30 12.96 19.88
CA VAL A 10 21.34 13.48 18.91
C VAL A 10 21.31 12.59 17.66
N GLY A 11 22.47 12.20 17.14
CA GLY A 11 22.55 11.26 16.01
C GLY A 11 21.89 9.92 16.34
N LEU A 12 22.15 9.37 17.53
CA LEU A 12 21.54 8.13 17.98
C LEU A 12 20.01 8.26 18.14
N PHE A 13 19.53 9.38 18.68
CA PHE A 13 18.09 9.65 18.81
C PHE A 13 17.39 9.68 17.44
N ILE A 14 17.98 10.37 16.47
CA ILE A 14 17.44 10.45 15.11
C ILE A 14 17.44 9.07 14.45
N LEU A 15 18.52 8.29 14.59
CA LEU A 15 18.59 6.93 14.06
C LEU A 15 17.52 6.01 14.66
N ILE A 16 17.28 6.10 15.96
CA ILE A 16 16.22 5.34 16.64
C ILE A 16 14.85 5.74 16.10
N ALA A 17 14.58 7.04 15.97
CA ALA A 17 13.31 7.52 15.42
C ALA A 17 13.07 7.05 13.98
N LEU A 18 14.10 7.12 13.13
CA LEU A 18 14.06 6.60 11.76
C LEU A 18 13.82 5.09 11.73
N PHE A 19 14.52 4.34 12.57
CA PHE A 19 14.36 2.88 12.67
C PHE A 19 12.92 2.50 13.02
N PHE A 20 12.33 3.15 14.02
CA PHE A 20 10.93 2.91 14.38
C PHE A 20 9.96 3.36 13.27
N GLY A 21 10.20 4.50 12.63
CA GLY A 21 9.39 4.99 11.52
C GLY A 21 9.36 4.02 10.34
N VAL A 22 10.54 3.55 9.90
CA VAL A 22 10.63 2.55 8.83
C VAL A 22 9.94 1.25 9.22
N THR A 23 10.17 0.78 10.46
CA THR A 23 9.53 -0.46 10.95
C THR A 23 8.00 -0.35 10.92
N LEU A 24 7.44 0.76 11.38
CA LEU A 24 6.00 1.02 11.35
C LEU A 24 5.44 0.99 9.92
N VAL A 25 6.07 1.70 8.99
CA VAL A 25 5.65 1.73 7.57
C VAL A 25 5.69 0.33 6.96
N VAL A 26 6.73 -0.45 7.25
CA VAL A 26 6.87 -1.82 6.75
C VAL A 26 5.79 -2.74 7.33
N VAL A 27 5.52 -2.67 8.64
CA VAL A 27 4.48 -3.49 9.29
C VAL A 27 3.11 -3.18 8.71
N ILE A 28 2.74 -1.90 8.65
CA ILE A 28 1.44 -1.47 8.10
C ILE A 28 1.30 -1.89 6.63
N GLY A 29 2.35 -1.70 5.83
CA GLY A 29 2.33 -2.05 4.42
C GLY A 29 2.21 -3.55 4.14
N LYS A 30 2.76 -4.40 5.03
CA LYS A 30 2.61 -5.86 4.94
C LYS A 30 1.18 -6.32 5.26
N GLU A 31 0.51 -5.70 6.25
CA GLU A 31 -0.89 -6.04 6.57
C GLU A 31 -1.88 -5.53 5.52
N SER A 32 -1.60 -4.40 4.88
CA SER A 32 -2.51 -3.77 3.92
C SER A 32 -2.59 -4.48 2.56
N GLU A 33 -1.83 -5.57 2.35
CA GLU A 33 -1.56 -6.20 1.05
C GLU A 33 -1.12 -5.21 -0.05
N THR A 34 -0.73 -3.99 0.30
CA THR A 34 -0.30 -2.94 -0.64
C THR A 34 0.94 -3.37 -1.42
N PHE A 35 1.77 -4.22 -0.81
CA PHE A 35 2.97 -4.80 -1.42
C PHE A 35 2.77 -6.26 -1.89
N SER A 36 1.56 -6.82 -1.79
CA SER A 36 1.31 -8.18 -2.27
C SER A 36 1.22 -8.18 -3.80
N ALA A 37 1.84 -9.16 -4.44
CA ALA A 37 1.78 -9.32 -5.89
C ALA A 37 0.34 -9.64 -6.31
N LYS A 38 -0.31 -8.70 -7.00
CA LYS A 38 -1.66 -8.88 -7.55
C LYS A 38 -1.55 -9.31 -9.00
N THR A 39 -2.36 -10.28 -9.41
CA THR A 39 -2.51 -10.66 -10.81
C THR A 39 -3.65 -9.83 -11.40
N ASP A 40 -3.35 -9.07 -12.46
CA ASP A 40 -4.35 -8.28 -13.17
C ASP A 40 -5.18 -9.19 -14.09
N TYR A 41 -6.49 -9.05 -14.04
CA TYR A 41 -7.44 -9.74 -14.92
C TYR A 41 -8.24 -8.72 -15.73
N VAL A 42 -8.57 -9.07 -16.97
CA VAL A 42 -9.40 -8.27 -17.86
C VAL A 42 -10.65 -9.08 -18.21
N SER A 43 -11.81 -8.44 -18.12
CA SER A 43 -13.09 -9.02 -18.52
C SER A 43 -13.87 -8.03 -19.38
N LEU A 44 -14.61 -8.57 -20.35
CA LEU A 44 -15.47 -7.79 -21.24
C LEU A 44 -16.92 -7.95 -20.80
N HIS A 45 -17.62 -6.83 -20.79
CA HIS A 45 -19.02 -6.74 -20.37
C HIS A 45 -19.78 -5.86 -21.36
N GLU A 46 -21.04 -6.20 -21.64
CA GLU A 46 -21.90 -5.42 -22.53
C GLU A 46 -22.25 -4.03 -21.94
N SER A 47 -22.35 -3.94 -20.61
CA SER A 47 -22.46 -2.68 -19.88
C SER A 47 -21.68 -2.76 -18.56
N ALA A 48 -21.11 -1.62 -18.16
CA ALA A 48 -20.38 -1.43 -16.91
C ALA A 48 -20.88 -0.19 -16.15
N ASP A 49 -22.18 0.13 -16.27
CA ASP A 49 -22.77 1.32 -15.66
C ASP A 49 -22.51 1.40 -14.16
N GLY A 50 -22.00 2.56 -13.71
CA GLY A 50 -21.65 2.81 -12.31
C GLY A 50 -20.37 2.15 -11.82
N LEU A 51 -19.68 1.35 -12.64
CA LEU A 51 -18.37 0.79 -12.30
C LEU A 51 -17.31 1.88 -12.34
N ARG A 52 -16.52 1.99 -11.28
CA ARG A 52 -15.45 2.97 -11.15
C ARG A 52 -14.17 2.32 -10.63
N PRO A 53 -12.99 2.87 -10.96
CA PRO A 53 -11.75 2.48 -10.31
C PRO A 53 -11.88 2.55 -8.78
N GLY A 54 -11.39 1.52 -8.09
CA GLY A 54 -11.50 1.36 -6.64
C GLY A 54 -12.76 0.62 -6.16
N ASN A 55 -13.75 0.37 -7.04
CA ASN A 55 -14.89 -0.46 -6.67
C ASN A 55 -14.41 -1.88 -6.24
N PRO A 56 -14.97 -2.46 -5.17
CA PRO A 56 -14.58 -3.79 -4.72
C PRO A 56 -15.00 -4.89 -5.69
N VAL A 57 -14.13 -5.86 -5.89
CA VAL A 57 -14.42 -7.10 -6.62
C VAL A 57 -14.60 -8.22 -5.59
N PHE A 58 -15.69 -8.98 -5.71
CA PHE A 58 -16.02 -10.10 -4.84
C PHE A 58 -16.01 -11.41 -5.61
N VAL A 59 -15.47 -12.46 -4.99
CA VAL A 59 -15.53 -13.84 -5.47
C VAL A 59 -16.20 -14.66 -4.37
N ALA A 60 -17.33 -15.29 -4.68
CA ALA A 60 -18.13 -16.07 -3.72
C ALA A 60 -18.43 -15.30 -2.40
N GLY A 61 -18.65 -13.99 -2.49
CA GLY A 61 -18.95 -13.13 -1.33
C GLY A 61 -17.72 -12.64 -0.55
N VAL A 62 -16.51 -13.09 -0.90
CA VAL A 62 -15.26 -12.61 -0.29
C VAL A 62 -14.62 -11.54 -1.17
N ARG A 63 -14.18 -10.44 -0.57
CA ARG A 63 -13.46 -9.37 -1.28
C ARG A 63 -12.13 -9.93 -1.81
N ALA A 64 -12.00 -9.95 -3.13
CA ALA A 64 -10.82 -10.50 -3.82
C ALA A 64 -9.91 -9.40 -4.40
N GLY A 65 -10.42 -8.18 -4.58
CA GLY A 65 -9.63 -7.08 -5.12
C GLY A 65 -10.43 -5.81 -5.36
N VAL A 66 -9.91 -4.96 -6.23
CA VAL A 66 -10.55 -3.70 -6.65
C VAL A 66 -10.44 -3.54 -8.16
N VAL A 67 -11.40 -2.85 -8.75
CA VAL A 67 -11.36 -2.46 -10.17
C VAL A 67 -10.20 -1.47 -10.38
N LYS A 68 -9.29 -1.78 -11.30
CA LYS A 68 -8.14 -0.93 -11.62
C LYS A 68 -8.49 0.16 -12.64
N SER A 69 -9.19 -0.21 -13.71
CA SER A 69 -9.60 0.70 -14.78
C SER A 69 -10.82 0.16 -15.51
N VAL A 70 -11.58 1.06 -16.14
CA VAL A 70 -12.68 0.73 -17.05
C VAL A 70 -12.42 1.48 -18.35
N ALA A 71 -12.41 0.77 -19.47
CA ALA A 71 -12.18 1.33 -20.78
C ALA A 71 -13.15 0.70 -21.78
N LEU A 72 -13.54 1.47 -22.78
CA LEU A 72 -14.25 0.92 -23.94
C LEU A 72 -13.22 0.24 -24.84
N GLN A 73 -13.58 -0.93 -25.35
CA GLN A 73 -12.78 -1.63 -26.36
C GLN A 73 -13.34 -1.27 -27.74
N ASP A 74 -12.45 -0.78 -28.61
CA ASP A 74 -12.76 -0.45 -30.01
C ASP A 74 -12.98 -1.69 -30.89
#